data_AF-A0AA88HGZ9-F1
#
_entry.id   AF-A0AA88HGZ9-F1
#
_cell.length_a   1.000
_cell.length_b   1.000
_cell.length_c   1.000
_cell.angle_alpha   90.00
_cell.angle_beta   90.00
_cell.angle_gamma   90.00
#
_symmetry.space_group_name_H-M   'P 1'
#
loop_
_entity.id
_entity.type
_entity.pdbx_description
1 polymer ?
#
loop_
_entity_poly.entity_id
_entity_poly.type
_entity_poly.pdbx_seq_one_letter_code
_entity_poly.pdbx_strand_id
1 'polypeptide(L)'
;VADLNFFVKSMVLDLFGVPNPCITTRLHLQQNGHTKKWVFNNTVKKTLLCTNDRNDGIPLLELGDQPELLLEISVANLGEPAYEAGLFVEHSRGLSFVGRIIEGNKISCNLYNATLVTCSLGNPFKKESNSLRLRFSPGELGDRIEFKIWTNTTSDEQSIQGDLELEARVVKRAEVSVRGLGRPEQVFYGGEIRGESAIKFRDEIGPQVLHSFEVFNGGPWRVPHLSLIISWPYQAENHKEQGKWLLYMEEKPFVDGDGECLMDPGQVNNLKLKRRPGAVETPLEHLILQDSPAPLIDFVNATESGDSSLNKRRRRDLEEVVRAEAIVDKDGTTRHVVTMDCDKGTAKCFKFRCNVRNLQRRQSAVIKIRARLWNSTLAEDYMKADRVVIRSKARIELDPFLEINQSNTVDDIDYAETIAYPDHLDTGESKSIPIWIILLAVAVGVFLLVILIFILWRLGFFRRNRPDPTMSGSLMKKKNDEYVS
;
A
#
# COMPACT_ATOMS: atom_id res chain seq x y z
N VAL A 1 -35.46 29.24 -29.60
CA VAL A 1 -34.05 29.09 -30.06
C VAL A 1 -33.06 29.77 -29.10
N ALA A 2 -33.41 30.88 -28.44
CA ALA A 2 -32.55 31.51 -27.43
C ALA A 2 -32.39 30.69 -26.12
N ASP A 3 -33.44 30.00 -25.67
CA ASP A 3 -33.39 29.22 -24.40
C ASP A 3 -32.64 27.89 -24.50
N LEU A 4 -32.57 27.28 -25.69
CA LEU A 4 -31.78 26.05 -25.90
C LEU A 4 -30.27 26.33 -25.88
N ASN A 5 -29.85 27.53 -26.30
CA ASN A 5 -28.44 27.91 -26.31
C ASN A 5 -27.87 28.14 -24.91
N PHE A 6 -28.69 28.46 -23.90
CA PHE A 6 -28.23 28.60 -22.52
C PHE A 6 -27.99 27.24 -21.86
N PHE A 7 -28.87 26.26 -22.13
CA PHE A 7 -28.75 24.90 -21.62
C PHE A 7 -27.55 24.15 -22.21
N VAL A 8 -27.27 24.32 -23.51
CA VAL A 8 -26.10 23.69 -24.16
C VAL A 8 -24.79 24.35 -23.71
N LYS A 9 -24.76 25.66 -23.41
CA LYS A 9 -23.56 26.34 -22.89
C LYS A 9 -23.21 25.92 -21.46
N SER A 10 -24.22 25.64 -20.63
CA SER A 10 -24.03 25.10 -19.28
C SER A 10 -23.49 23.66 -19.32
N MET A 11 -23.96 22.83 -20.27
CA MET A 11 -23.56 21.42 -20.36
C MET A 11 -22.18 21.20 -21.00
N VAL A 12 -21.69 22.13 -21.83
CA VAL A 12 -20.36 22.06 -22.45
C VAL A 12 -19.25 22.55 -21.50
N LEU A 13 -19.56 23.38 -20.51
CA LEU A 13 -18.59 23.83 -19.49
C LEU A 13 -18.28 22.76 -18.43
N ASP A 14 -19.16 21.75 -18.25
CA ASP A 14 -18.88 20.59 -17.37
C ASP A 14 -17.96 19.55 -18.03
N LEU A 15 -17.79 19.59 -19.36
CA LEU A 15 -16.96 18.64 -20.12
C LEU A 15 -15.50 19.09 -20.30
N PHE A 16 -15.19 20.35 -20.04
CA PHE A 16 -13.84 20.87 -20.01
C PHE A 16 -13.57 21.41 -18.62
N GLY A 17 -12.87 20.64 -17.79
CA GLY A 17 -12.51 20.97 -16.41
C GLY A 17 -11.75 22.29 -16.29
N VAL A 18 -12.48 23.40 -16.23
CA VAL A 18 -12.00 24.72 -15.84
C VAL A 18 -12.31 24.88 -14.36
N PRO A 19 -11.32 25.09 -13.48
CA PRO A 19 -11.54 25.12 -12.04
C PRO A 19 -12.39 26.34 -11.64
N ASN A 20 -13.53 26.07 -11.01
CA ASN A 20 -14.40 27.09 -10.44
C ASN A 20 -13.72 27.77 -9.23
N PRO A 21 -13.64 29.11 -9.18
CA PRO A 21 -13.06 29.80 -8.03
C PRO A 21 -14.01 29.89 -6.82
N CYS A 22 -13.42 29.88 -5.62
CA CYS A 22 -14.08 29.46 -4.39
C CYS A 22 -14.76 30.57 -3.55
N ILE A 23 -14.66 31.87 -3.89
CA ILE A 23 -15.37 32.92 -3.14
C ILE A 23 -15.81 34.06 -4.07
N THR A 24 -17.12 34.35 -4.18
CA THR A 24 -17.66 35.52 -4.90
C THR A 24 -18.52 36.39 -3.98
N THR A 25 -18.21 37.67 -3.91
CA THR A 25 -18.87 38.70 -3.10
C THR A 25 -19.20 39.92 -3.95
N ARG A 26 -20.37 40.54 -3.75
CA ARG A 26 -20.73 41.82 -4.40
C ARG A 26 -21.16 42.89 -3.39
N LEU A 27 -20.62 44.09 -3.54
CA LEU A 27 -20.85 45.31 -2.77
C LEU A 27 -21.43 46.39 -3.71
N HIS A 28 -22.47 47.11 -3.26
CA HIS A 28 -23.17 48.13 -4.04
C HIS A 28 -23.34 49.40 -3.21
N LEU A 29 -22.72 50.51 -3.62
CA LEU A 29 -22.94 51.84 -3.03
C LEU A 29 -23.94 52.61 -3.88
N GLN A 30 -25.02 53.18 -3.34
CA GLN A 30 -25.96 54.01 -4.10
C GLN A 30 -26.31 55.31 -3.37
N GLN A 31 -26.27 56.40 -4.13
CA GLN A 31 -26.65 57.73 -3.67
C GLN A 31 -27.47 58.43 -4.77
N ASN A 32 -28.56 59.08 -4.38
CA ASN A 32 -29.07 60.32 -4.98
C ASN A 32 -30.27 60.84 -4.17
N GLY A 33 -30.28 62.15 -3.90
CA GLY A 33 -31.27 62.83 -3.07
C GLY A 33 -32.56 63.25 -3.80
N HIS A 34 -33.70 63.09 -3.14
CA HIS A 34 -34.47 64.17 -2.49
C HIS A 34 -35.82 63.59 -1.98
N THR A 35 -35.99 63.61 -0.65
CA THR A 35 -37.21 63.31 0.15
C THR A 35 -37.82 61.90 0.18
N LYS A 36 -37.90 61.42 1.44
CA LYS A 36 -38.91 60.58 2.12
C LYS A 36 -39.04 59.08 1.77
N LYS A 37 -38.36 58.30 2.63
CA LYS A 37 -38.58 56.89 3.00
C LYS A 37 -38.38 55.86 1.89
N TRP A 38 -38.15 54.62 2.36
CA TRP A 38 -38.43 53.29 1.78
C TRP A 38 -37.22 52.37 1.52
N VAL A 39 -37.19 51.35 2.38
CA VAL A 39 -37.10 49.89 2.19
C VAL A 39 -36.10 49.33 1.16
N PHE A 40 -35.14 48.61 1.76
CA PHE A 40 -34.15 47.73 1.16
C PHE A 40 -34.76 46.46 0.55
N ASN A 41 -34.24 46.05 -0.60
CA ASN A 41 -34.40 44.68 -1.10
C ASN A 41 -33.01 44.10 -1.38
N ASN A 42 -32.40 43.50 -0.36
CA ASN A 42 -31.09 42.86 -0.46
C ASN A 42 -31.25 41.49 -1.13
N THR A 43 -30.83 41.36 -2.38
CA THR A 43 -30.47 40.05 -2.95
C THR A 43 -28.96 39.99 -3.11
N VAL A 44 -28.27 39.91 -1.97
CA VAL A 44 -26.88 39.42 -1.95
C VAL A 44 -26.97 37.92 -2.20
N LYS A 45 -26.68 37.48 -3.42
CA LYS A 45 -26.37 36.05 -3.64
C LYS A 45 -25.00 35.79 -3.00
N LYS A 46 -25.00 35.40 -1.72
CA LYS A 46 -23.88 34.69 -1.10
C LYS A 46 -23.66 33.45 -1.94
N THR A 47 -22.55 33.39 -2.66
CA THR A 47 -22.17 32.16 -3.34
C THR A 47 -20.69 31.96 -3.10
N LEU A 48 -20.38 31.42 -1.91
CA LEU A 48 -19.21 30.56 -1.78
C LEU A 48 -19.55 29.28 -2.52
N LEU A 49 -18.85 29.02 -3.62
CA LEU A 49 -18.85 27.70 -4.24
C LEU A 49 -17.62 26.95 -3.73
N CYS A 50 -17.66 26.64 -2.45
CA CYS A 50 -17.03 25.47 -1.87
C CYS A 50 -18.16 24.86 -1.00
N THR A 51 -18.50 23.60 -1.24
CA THR A 51 -19.74 22.90 -0.85
C THR A 51 -20.45 23.44 0.40
N ASN A 52 -21.73 23.80 0.27
CA ASN A 52 -22.58 24.08 1.44
C ASN A 52 -22.60 22.84 2.34
N ASP A 53 -22.09 22.96 3.57
CA ASP A 53 -22.45 22.02 4.61
C ASP A 53 -23.94 22.24 4.93
N ARG A 54 -24.73 21.17 4.83
CA ARG A 54 -26.21 21.22 4.86
C ARG A 54 -26.78 21.60 6.23
N ASN A 55 -25.94 21.75 7.25
CA ASN A 55 -26.41 21.81 8.64
C ASN A 55 -26.34 23.20 9.30
N ASP A 56 -25.39 24.08 8.95
CA ASP A 56 -25.18 25.37 9.68
C ASP A 56 -25.08 26.64 8.79
N GLY A 57 -25.04 26.51 7.46
CA GLY A 57 -24.98 27.68 6.55
C GLY A 57 -23.64 28.43 6.50
N ILE A 58 -22.61 27.95 7.20
CA ILE A 58 -21.22 28.42 7.10
C ILE A 58 -20.53 27.67 5.94
N PRO A 59 -19.83 28.38 5.04
CA PRO A 59 -19.17 27.75 3.90
C PRO A 59 -17.95 26.91 4.32
N LEU A 60 -17.75 25.79 3.64
CA LEU A 60 -16.68 24.83 3.91
C LEU A 60 -15.58 24.95 2.85
N LEU A 61 -14.36 25.32 3.26
CA LEU A 61 -13.19 25.36 2.39
C LEU A 61 -12.37 24.07 2.54
N GLU A 62 -12.36 23.26 1.49
CA GLU A 62 -11.52 22.06 1.41
C GLU A 62 -10.15 22.41 0.83
N LEU A 63 -9.09 22.17 1.60
CA LEU A 63 -7.73 22.44 1.16
C LEU A 63 -7.10 21.21 0.53
N GLY A 64 -6.39 21.42 -0.60
CA GLY A 64 -5.49 20.45 -1.21
C GLY A 64 -5.60 20.30 -2.73
N ASP A 65 -6.78 20.51 -3.32
CA ASP A 65 -6.95 20.39 -4.77
C ASP A 65 -6.47 21.65 -5.50
N GLN A 66 -6.76 22.82 -4.92
CA GLN A 66 -6.33 24.11 -5.43
C GLN A 66 -5.16 24.66 -4.58
N PRO A 67 -4.05 25.08 -5.21
CA PRO A 67 -2.90 25.64 -4.50
C PRO A 67 -3.14 27.08 -4.01
N GLU A 68 -4.19 27.73 -4.50
CA GLU A 68 -4.54 29.11 -4.19
C GLU A 68 -6.05 29.26 -3.97
N LEU A 69 -6.42 30.13 -3.03
CA LEU A 69 -7.77 30.58 -2.76
C LEU A 69 -8.06 31.84 -3.56
N LEU A 70 -9.23 31.90 -4.21
CA LEU A 70 -9.68 33.09 -4.94
C LEU A 70 -10.80 33.81 -4.19
N LEU A 71 -10.60 35.11 -3.96
CA LEU A 71 -11.60 36.04 -3.43
C LEU A 71 -12.02 37.03 -4.51
N GLU A 72 -13.25 36.88 -5.00
CA GLU A 72 -13.88 37.81 -5.91
C GLU A 72 -14.73 38.82 -5.12
N ILE A 73 -14.50 40.10 -5.37
CA ILE A 73 -15.19 41.23 -4.75
C ILE A 73 -15.70 42.11 -5.89
N SER A 74 -16.98 42.47 -5.89
CA SER A 74 -17.53 43.50 -6.76
C SER A 74 -17.72 44.77 -5.93
N VAL A 75 -17.23 45.90 -6.41
CA VAL A 75 -17.46 47.21 -5.80
C VAL A 75 -18.14 48.07 -6.85
N ALA A 76 -19.27 48.67 -6.49
CA ALA A 76 -19.99 49.57 -7.37
C ALA A 76 -20.22 50.92 -6.70
N ASN A 77 -19.94 52.00 -7.42
CA ASN A 77 -20.40 53.33 -7.07
C ASN A 77 -21.62 53.67 -7.94
N LEU A 78 -22.77 53.88 -7.32
CA LEU A 78 -24.03 54.22 -7.97
C LEU A 78 -24.44 55.67 -7.68
N GLY A 79 -23.62 56.42 -6.93
CA GLY A 79 -23.78 57.83 -6.59
C GLY A 79 -22.90 58.76 -7.44
N GLU A 80 -22.47 59.87 -6.82
CA GLU A 80 -21.51 60.82 -7.41
C GLU A 80 -20.08 60.26 -7.40
N PRO A 81 -19.14 60.78 -8.23
CA PRO A 81 -17.76 60.30 -8.24
C PRO A 81 -17.08 60.45 -6.87
N ALA A 82 -16.50 59.36 -6.37
CA ALA A 82 -15.82 59.32 -5.08
C ALA A 82 -14.31 59.59 -5.24
N TYR A 83 -13.75 60.51 -4.46
CA TYR A 83 -12.32 60.83 -4.49
C TYR A 83 -11.52 59.96 -3.53
N GLU A 84 -10.32 59.59 -3.95
CA GLU A 84 -9.42 58.74 -3.16
C GLU A 84 -10.07 57.43 -2.67
N ALA A 85 -10.95 56.84 -3.49
CA ALA A 85 -11.66 55.61 -3.14
C ALA A 85 -10.71 54.41 -3.07
N GLY A 86 -10.66 53.80 -1.88
CA GLY A 86 -9.86 52.61 -1.58
C GLY A 86 -10.71 51.45 -1.08
N LEU A 87 -10.30 50.24 -1.45
CA LEU A 87 -10.80 48.98 -0.89
C LEU A 87 -9.73 48.36 -0.01
N PHE A 88 -10.13 47.88 1.15
CA PHE A 88 -9.27 47.26 2.16
C PHE A 88 -9.77 45.85 2.44
N VAL A 89 -8.85 44.89 2.47
CA VAL A 89 -9.14 43.48 2.71
C VAL A 89 -8.17 42.98 3.77
N GLU A 90 -8.65 42.79 4.99
CA GLU A 90 -7.94 42.10 6.04
C GLU A 90 -8.20 40.60 5.95
N HIS A 91 -7.15 39.79 5.98
CA HIS A 91 -7.23 38.33 5.91
C HIS A 91 -6.50 37.66 7.09
N SER A 92 -6.90 36.43 7.40
CA SER A 92 -6.26 35.63 8.45
C SER A 92 -4.76 35.39 8.17
N ARG A 93 -3.95 35.27 9.25
CA ARG A 93 -2.48 35.12 9.18
C ARG A 93 -2.01 33.85 8.46
N GLY A 94 -2.83 32.81 8.41
CA GLY A 94 -2.52 31.58 7.67
C GLY A 94 -2.66 31.70 6.16
N LEU A 95 -3.06 32.87 5.64
CA LEU A 95 -3.16 33.17 4.21
C LEU A 95 -2.07 34.18 3.82
N SER A 96 -1.48 34.00 2.64
CA SER A 96 -0.53 34.95 2.05
C SER A 96 -1.09 35.52 0.76
N PHE A 97 -1.12 36.85 0.62
CA PHE A 97 -1.54 37.49 -0.63
C PHE A 97 -0.53 37.24 -1.76
N VAL A 98 -1.00 36.65 -2.87
CA VAL A 98 -0.15 36.35 -4.04
C VAL A 98 -0.27 37.45 -5.08
N GLY A 99 -1.48 37.99 -5.30
CA GLY A 99 -1.71 39.05 -6.26
C GLY A 99 -3.16 39.11 -6.77
N ARG A 100 -3.39 40.00 -7.73
CA ARG A 100 -4.67 40.20 -8.41
C ARG A 100 -4.68 39.53 -9.78
N ILE A 101 -5.84 39.05 -10.24
CA ILE A 101 -6.06 38.66 -11.64
C ILE A 101 -6.39 39.93 -12.46
N ILE A 102 -5.62 40.19 -13.52
CA ILE A 102 -5.75 41.41 -14.34
C ILE A 102 -6.73 41.14 -15.49
N GLU A 103 -8.00 41.48 -15.30
CA GLU A 103 -9.03 41.45 -16.36
C GLU A 103 -9.42 42.87 -16.76
N GLY A 104 -8.61 43.52 -17.61
CA GLY A 104 -8.95 44.80 -18.25
C GLY A 104 -9.01 46.05 -17.35
N ASN A 105 -9.22 45.91 -16.05
CA ASN A 105 -9.32 47.03 -15.10
C ASN A 105 -7.94 47.52 -14.60
N LYS A 106 -7.76 48.85 -14.49
CA LYS A 106 -6.54 49.52 -13.98
C LYS A 106 -6.46 49.60 -12.44
N ILE A 107 -7.18 48.75 -11.71
CA ILE A 107 -7.18 48.74 -10.24
C ILE A 107 -5.87 48.11 -9.76
N SER A 108 -5.09 48.85 -8.99
CA SER A 108 -3.84 48.40 -8.38
C SER A 108 -4.09 47.93 -6.96
N CYS A 109 -3.66 46.71 -6.62
CA CYS A 109 -3.79 46.14 -5.29
C CYS A 109 -2.42 45.73 -4.75
N ASN A 110 -2.05 46.28 -3.60
CA ASN A 110 -0.78 46.04 -2.93
C ASN A 110 -0.98 45.64 -1.48
N LEU A 111 -0.04 44.86 -0.97
CA LEU A 111 0.03 44.53 0.45
C LEU A 111 0.44 45.79 1.23
N TYR A 112 -0.38 46.20 2.21
CA TYR A 112 -0.05 47.29 3.13
C TYR A 112 0.68 46.75 4.36
N ASN A 113 0.13 45.69 4.97
CA ASN A 113 0.72 44.96 6.08
C ASN A 113 0.61 43.45 5.83
N ALA A 114 1.25 42.62 6.66
CA ALA A 114 1.23 41.15 6.52
C ALA A 114 -0.18 40.53 6.34
N THR A 115 -1.23 41.16 6.87
CA THR A 115 -2.62 40.69 6.81
C THR A 115 -3.56 41.65 6.09
N LEU A 116 -3.09 42.80 5.60
CA LEU A 116 -3.95 43.85 5.02
C LEU A 116 -3.56 44.15 3.59
N VAL A 117 -4.50 43.94 2.67
CA VAL A 117 -4.38 44.29 1.25
C VAL A 117 -5.15 45.57 0.98
N THR A 118 -4.55 46.49 0.24
CA THR A 118 -5.14 47.77 -0.16
C THR A 118 -5.24 47.85 -1.67
N CYS A 119 -6.41 48.22 -2.18
CA CYS A 119 -6.69 48.36 -3.60
C CYS A 119 -7.17 49.77 -3.92
N SER A 120 -6.51 50.46 -4.85
CA SER A 120 -6.95 51.78 -5.33
C SER A 120 -8.00 51.61 -6.43
N LEU A 121 -9.25 51.99 -6.15
CA LEU A 121 -10.38 51.80 -7.07
C LEU A 121 -10.41 52.83 -8.20
N GLY A 122 -9.75 53.98 -7.99
CA GLY A 122 -9.65 55.07 -8.95
C GLY A 122 -9.79 56.42 -8.26
N ASN A 123 -9.20 57.46 -8.83
CA ASN A 123 -9.32 58.83 -8.33
C ASN A 123 -9.64 59.80 -9.48
N PRO A 124 -10.93 60.19 -9.68
CA PRO A 124 -12.11 59.74 -8.94
C PRO A 124 -12.65 58.38 -9.40
N PHE A 125 -13.24 57.62 -8.49
CA PHE A 125 -14.01 56.41 -8.78
C PHE A 125 -15.41 56.80 -9.27
N LYS A 126 -15.62 56.69 -10.58
CA LYS A 126 -16.84 57.13 -11.27
C LYS A 126 -18.03 56.22 -10.94
N LYS A 127 -19.21 56.59 -11.44
CA LYS A 127 -20.44 55.79 -11.33
C LYS A 127 -20.36 54.52 -12.18
N GLU A 128 -19.62 53.53 -11.69
CA GLU A 128 -19.35 52.26 -12.37
C GLU A 128 -19.33 51.09 -11.37
N SER A 129 -19.38 49.86 -11.90
CA SER A 129 -19.25 48.63 -11.12
C SER A 129 -18.03 47.87 -11.61
N ASN A 130 -17.09 47.63 -10.71
CA ASN A 130 -15.87 46.89 -11.00
C ASN A 130 -15.79 45.64 -10.14
N SER A 131 -15.50 44.49 -10.77
CA SER A 131 -15.12 43.27 -10.06
C SER A 131 -13.61 43.13 -10.00
N LEU A 132 -13.12 42.58 -8.89
CA LEU A 132 -11.72 42.28 -8.65
C LEU A 132 -11.59 40.88 -8.05
N ARG A 133 -10.57 40.15 -8.49
CA ARG A 133 -10.29 38.79 -8.05
C ARG A 133 -8.90 38.74 -7.46
N LEU A 134 -8.81 38.46 -6.17
CA LEU A 134 -7.60 38.41 -5.36
C LEU A 134 -7.21 36.95 -5.10
N ARG A 135 -5.93 36.62 -5.27
CA ARG A 135 -5.37 35.28 -5.06
C ARG A 135 -4.62 35.24 -3.73
N PHE A 136 -4.89 34.22 -2.93
CA PHE A 136 -4.24 33.96 -1.65
C PHE A 136 -3.67 32.54 -1.65
N SER A 137 -2.46 32.35 -1.12
CA SER A 137 -1.88 31.03 -0.92
C SER A 137 -2.12 30.58 0.53
N PRO A 138 -2.65 29.36 0.75
CA PRO A 138 -2.84 28.80 2.09
C PRO A 138 -1.51 28.30 2.66
N GLY A 139 -1.19 28.73 3.88
CA GLY A 139 -0.05 28.26 4.68
C GLY A 139 -0.51 27.36 5.83
N GLU A 140 -0.06 27.66 7.04
CA GLU A 140 -0.54 27.01 8.27
C GLU A 140 -1.86 27.65 8.71
N LEU A 141 -2.95 27.03 8.27
CA LEU A 141 -4.31 27.45 8.59
C LEU A 141 -4.83 26.69 9.82
N GLY A 142 -5.48 27.44 10.71
CA GLY A 142 -6.37 26.87 11.73
C GLY A 142 -7.71 26.46 11.11
N ASP A 143 -8.70 26.25 11.96
CA ASP A 143 -9.98 25.63 11.57
C ASP A 143 -10.94 26.62 10.90
N ARG A 144 -10.63 27.91 10.99
CA ARG A 144 -11.44 29.02 10.49
C ARG A 144 -10.57 30.03 9.76
N ILE A 145 -11.11 30.56 8.67
CA ILE A 145 -10.59 31.73 7.97
C ILE A 145 -11.61 32.83 8.00
N GLU A 146 -11.11 34.03 8.21
CA GLU A 146 -11.88 35.26 8.23
C GLU A 146 -11.28 36.27 7.25
N PHE A 147 -12.14 36.93 6.49
CA PHE A 147 -11.84 38.12 5.71
C PHE A 147 -12.74 39.28 6.17
N LYS A 148 -12.14 40.43 6.49
CA LYS A 148 -12.87 41.68 6.72
C LYS A 148 -12.62 42.61 5.55
N ILE A 149 -13.69 43.08 4.93
CA ILE A 149 -13.65 43.84 3.69
C ILE A 149 -14.42 45.15 3.89
N TRP A 150 -13.76 46.28 3.66
CA TRP A 150 -14.37 47.60 3.78
C TRP A 150 -13.82 48.57 2.73
N THR A 151 -14.55 49.65 2.50
CA THR A 151 -14.17 50.72 1.57
C THR A 151 -14.03 52.04 2.32
N ASN A 152 -13.13 52.90 1.87
CA ASN A 152 -12.96 54.24 2.43
C ASN A 152 -12.79 55.27 1.29
N THR A 153 -13.29 56.47 1.49
CA THR A 153 -13.18 57.61 0.55
C THR A 153 -13.09 58.92 1.34
N THR A 154 -12.51 59.96 0.73
CA THR A 154 -12.46 61.32 1.31
C THR A 154 -13.72 62.14 1.04
N SER A 155 -14.66 61.60 0.27
CA SER A 155 -15.94 62.25 -0.06
C SER A 155 -17.00 61.99 1.03
N ASP A 156 -17.96 62.91 1.19
CA ASP A 156 -19.05 62.75 2.16
C ASP A 156 -19.99 61.58 1.78
N GLU A 157 -19.95 60.52 2.59
CA GLU A 157 -20.74 59.32 2.38
C GLU A 157 -22.16 59.48 2.98
N GLN A 158 -23.20 59.38 2.15
CA GLN A 158 -24.59 59.40 2.65
C GLN A 158 -25.07 58.04 3.19
N SER A 159 -24.40 56.94 2.83
CA SER A 159 -24.74 55.59 3.29
C SER A 159 -23.50 54.69 3.32
N ILE A 160 -22.93 54.54 4.52
CA ILE A 160 -21.83 53.60 4.76
C ILE A 160 -22.42 52.18 4.68
N GLN A 161 -22.01 51.41 3.68
CA GLN A 161 -22.21 49.96 3.72
C GLN A 161 -21.27 49.42 4.80
N GLY A 162 -21.82 48.81 5.84
CA GLY A 162 -21.02 48.28 6.95
C GLY A 162 -19.99 47.26 6.49
N ASP A 163 -18.92 47.12 7.27
CA ASP A 163 -17.83 46.19 7.03
C ASP A 163 -18.37 44.79 6.75
N LEU A 164 -17.88 44.18 5.68
CA LEU A 164 -18.26 42.83 5.30
C LEU A 164 -17.29 41.84 5.92
N GLU A 165 -17.81 40.99 6.79
CA GLU A 165 -17.08 39.86 7.35
C GLU A 165 -17.49 38.58 6.62
N LEU A 166 -16.49 37.87 6.09
CA LEU A 166 -16.64 36.55 5.48
C LEU A 166 -15.88 35.55 6.35
N GLU A 167 -16.61 34.55 6.85
CA GLU A 167 -16.04 33.44 7.60
C GLU A 167 -16.23 32.15 6.81
N ALA A 168 -15.20 31.31 6.78
CA ALA A 168 -15.30 29.95 6.25
C ALA A 168 -14.57 28.96 7.17
N ARG A 169 -15.14 27.76 7.30
CA ARG A 169 -14.51 26.66 8.03
C ARG A 169 -13.54 25.94 7.11
N VAL A 170 -12.35 25.65 7.58
CA VAL A 170 -11.31 24.94 6.83
C VAL A 170 -11.40 23.45 7.14
N VAL A 171 -11.41 22.63 6.10
CA VAL A 171 -11.26 21.17 6.23
C VAL A 171 -10.05 20.73 5.42
N LYS A 172 -9.11 20.06 6.11
CA LYS A 172 -7.91 19.47 5.50
C LYS A 172 -8.26 18.04 5.09
N ARG A 173 -8.40 17.79 3.79
CA ARG A 173 -8.73 16.45 3.30
C ARG A 173 -7.45 15.74 2.86
N ALA A 174 -7.07 14.69 3.58
CA ALA A 174 -6.02 13.77 3.14
C ALA A 174 -6.60 12.35 3.17
N GLU A 175 -6.12 11.51 2.27
CA GLU A 175 -6.59 10.14 2.11
C GLU A 175 -5.35 9.27 2.15
N VAL A 176 -5.08 8.69 3.31
CA VAL A 176 -3.94 7.81 3.50
C VAL A 176 -4.38 6.36 3.47
N SER A 177 -3.54 5.51 2.91
CA SER A 177 -3.73 4.08 2.91
C SER A 177 -2.43 3.36 3.19
N VAL A 178 -2.53 2.16 3.77
CA VAL A 178 -1.39 1.28 3.99
C VAL A 178 -1.55 0.01 3.17
N ARG A 179 -0.45 -0.46 2.60
CA ARG A 179 -0.36 -1.75 1.91
C ARG A 179 0.79 -2.58 2.46
N GLY A 180 0.48 -3.76 2.97
CA GLY A 180 1.44 -4.73 3.48
C GLY A 180 1.89 -5.70 2.39
N LEU A 181 3.18 -6.05 2.40
CA LEU A 181 3.74 -7.05 1.49
C LEU A 181 4.89 -7.80 2.17
N GLY A 182 4.83 -9.14 2.15
CA GLY A 182 5.94 -10.01 2.56
C GLY A 182 6.81 -10.41 1.37
N ARG A 183 8.13 -10.36 1.54
CA ARG A 183 9.11 -10.81 0.55
C ARG A 183 10.11 -11.79 1.19
N PRO A 184 10.38 -12.95 0.58
CA PRO A 184 9.58 -13.54 -0.49
C PRO A 184 8.17 -13.88 0.02
N GLU A 185 7.19 -13.97 -0.88
CA GLU A 185 5.83 -14.40 -0.50
C GLU A 185 5.81 -15.83 0.04
N GLN A 186 6.74 -16.66 -0.43
CA GLN A 186 6.85 -18.07 -0.07
C GLN A 186 8.25 -18.40 0.44
N VAL A 187 8.31 -19.16 1.52
CA VAL A 187 9.54 -19.70 2.11
C VAL A 187 9.37 -21.17 2.43
N PHE A 188 10.47 -21.91 2.50
CA PHE A 188 10.48 -23.31 2.89
C PHE A 188 11.13 -23.48 4.26
N TYR A 189 10.63 -24.42 5.06
CA TYR A 189 11.16 -24.73 6.39
C TYR A 189 11.35 -26.25 6.55
N GLY A 190 12.48 -26.66 7.13
CA GLY A 190 12.83 -28.07 7.33
C GLY A 190 14.25 -28.29 7.79
N GLY A 191 14.75 -29.52 7.67
CA GLY A 191 16.11 -29.88 8.09
C GLY A 191 16.28 -30.10 9.60
N GLU A 192 17.50 -29.89 10.11
CA GLU A 192 17.86 -30.20 11.50
C GLU A 192 17.23 -29.23 12.50
N ILE A 193 16.50 -29.76 13.48
CA ILE A 193 15.92 -28.99 14.58
C ILE A 193 17.04 -28.59 15.55
N ARG A 194 17.23 -27.29 15.74
CA ARG A 194 18.22 -26.71 16.66
C ARG A 194 17.53 -25.92 17.76
N GLY A 195 17.92 -26.20 19.01
CA GLY A 195 17.47 -25.41 20.15
C GLY A 195 18.07 -24.01 20.14
N GLU A 196 17.41 -23.06 20.80
CA GLU A 196 17.84 -21.65 20.90
C GLU A 196 19.30 -21.50 21.36
N SER A 197 19.73 -22.28 22.37
CA SER A 197 21.08 -22.22 22.92
C SER A 197 22.19 -22.72 21.98
N ALA A 198 21.82 -23.44 20.91
CA ALA A 198 22.76 -23.95 19.92
C ALA A 198 23.02 -22.96 18.77
N ILE A 199 22.16 -21.95 18.60
CA ILE A 199 22.22 -20.98 17.51
C ILE A 199 23.24 -19.88 17.85
N LYS A 200 24.23 -19.67 16.97
CA LYS A 200 25.29 -18.66 17.18
C LYS A 200 25.27 -17.55 16.15
N PHE A 201 24.84 -17.87 14.93
CA PHE A 201 24.79 -16.92 13.83
C PHE A 201 23.36 -16.74 13.32
N ARG A 202 23.09 -15.58 12.70
CA ARG A 202 21.75 -15.24 12.21
C ARG A 202 21.26 -16.21 11.13
N ASP A 203 22.15 -16.63 10.23
CA ASP A 203 21.89 -17.58 9.14
C ASP A 203 21.40 -18.95 9.62
N GLU A 204 21.73 -19.33 10.86
CA GLU A 204 21.34 -20.63 11.45
C GLU A 204 19.88 -20.66 11.94
N ILE A 205 19.20 -19.51 12.03
CA ILE A 205 17.79 -19.45 12.46
C ILE A 205 16.85 -20.02 11.38
N GLY A 206 17.11 -19.70 10.11
CA GLY A 206 16.22 -20.01 9.00
C GLY A 206 16.21 -18.92 7.93
N PRO A 207 15.30 -19.02 6.94
CA PRO A 207 15.25 -18.11 5.80
C PRO A 207 14.92 -16.68 6.23
N GLN A 208 15.47 -15.71 5.49
CA GLN A 208 15.22 -14.29 5.73
C GLN A 208 13.90 -13.88 5.08
N VAL A 209 13.14 -13.04 5.78
CA VAL A 209 11.87 -12.48 5.36
C VAL A 209 11.88 -10.97 5.57
N LEU A 210 11.28 -10.26 4.63
CA LEU A 210 11.14 -8.81 4.64
C LEU A 210 9.66 -8.47 4.57
N HIS A 211 9.11 -8.00 5.68
CA HIS A 211 7.77 -7.41 5.67
C HIS A 211 7.91 -5.92 5.42
N SER A 212 7.26 -5.44 4.36
CA SER A 212 7.22 -4.04 3.99
C SER A 212 5.81 -3.48 4.08
N PHE A 213 5.68 -2.28 4.62
CA PHE A 213 4.44 -1.52 4.64
C PHE A 213 4.60 -0.23 3.85
N GLU A 214 3.93 -0.14 2.71
CA GLU A 214 3.87 1.06 1.89
C GLU A 214 2.71 1.92 2.35
N VAL A 215 2.99 3.16 2.70
CA VAL A 215 2.00 4.15 3.13
C VAL A 215 1.89 5.18 2.04
N PHE A 216 0.68 5.38 1.51
CA PHE A 216 0.44 6.26 0.39
C PHE A 216 -0.57 7.34 0.76
N ASN A 217 -0.24 8.60 0.46
CA ASN A 217 -1.18 9.70 0.56
C ASN A 217 -1.80 9.96 -0.82
N GLY A 218 -2.97 9.36 -1.08
CA GLY A 218 -3.77 9.62 -2.27
C GLY A 218 -4.56 10.92 -2.22
N GLY A 219 -4.67 11.52 -1.03
CA GLY A 219 -5.47 12.71 -0.80
C GLY A 219 -4.82 14.01 -1.28
N PRO A 220 -5.61 15.08 -1.35
CA PRO A 220 -5.17 16.36 -1.89
C PRO A 220 -4.30 17.17 -0.92
N TRP A 221 -4.43 16.95 0.40
CA TRP A 221 -3.62 17.63 1.42
C TRP A 221 -2.41 16.79 1.86
N ARG A 222 -1.31 17.46 2.22
CA ARG A 222 -0.13 16.81 2.80
C ARG A 222 -0.41 16.37 4.24
N VAL A 223 0.25 15.31 4.69
CA VAL A 223 0.17 14.82 6.08
C VAL A 223 1.48 15.14 6.80
N PRO A 224 1.51 16.15 7.70
CA PRO A 224 2.76 16.58 8.36
C PRO A 224 3.36 15.51 9.26
N HIS A 225 2.50 14.76 9.96
CA HIS A 225 2.90 13.70 10.87
C HIS A 225 1.89 12.56 10.80
N LEU A 226 2.40 11.34 10.68
CA LEU A 226 1.62 10.12 10.66
C LEU A 226 2.34 9.03 11.45
N SER A 227 1.60 8.29 12.27
CA SER A 227 2.13 7.13 13.00
C SER A 227 1.57 5.83 12.43
N LEU A 228 2.41 4.81 12.33
CA LEU A 228 2.00 3.44 12.03
C LEU A 228 2.27 2.55 13.23
N ILE A 229 1.22 1.87 13.71
CA ILE A 229 1.30 0.87 14.76
C ILE A 229 1.41 -0.50 14.12
N ILE A 230 2.57 -1.13 14.25
CA ILE A 230 2.84 -2.45 13.69
C ILE A 230 2.73 -3.49 14.80
N SER A 231 1.94 -4.52 14.57
CA SER A 231 1.82 -5.70 15.43
C SER A 231 2.61 -6.85 14.81
N TRP A 232 3.67 -7.26 15.50
CA TRP A 232 4.65 -8.20 14.97
C TRP A 232 4.58 -9.57 15.64
N PRO A 233 4.32 -10.66 14.88
CA PRO A 233 4.18 -12.01 15.43
C PRO A 233 5.56 -12.64 15.66
N TYR A 234 6.08 -12.55 16.88
CA TYR A 234 7.44 -13.00 17.21
C TYR A 234 7.49 -14.41 17.80
N GLN A 235 6.39 -14.89 18.38
CA GLN A 235 6.28 -16.23 18.97
C GLN A 235 4.94 -16.88 18.61
N ALA A 236 4.92 -18.20 18.47
CA ALA A 236 3.68 -18.96 18.35
C ALA A 236 2.93 -18.98 19.69
N GLU A 237 1.60 -18.89 19.64
CA GLU A 237 0.78 -19.03 20.85
C GLU A 237 0.81 -20.48 21.34
N ASN A 238 0.97 -20.66 22.65
CA ASN A 238 1.09 -21.96 23.30
C ASN A 238 0.51 -21.99 24.72
N HIS A 239 -0.32 -21.01 25.10
CA HIS A 239 -0.95 -20.84 26.41
C HIS A 239 0.02 -20.72 27.61
N LYS A 240 1.33 -20.59 27.36
CA LYS A 240 2.37 -20.33 28.38
C LYS A 240 2.75 -18.87 28.39
N GLU A 241 3.58 -18.42 29.32
CA GLU A 241 4.14 -17.06 29.29
C GLU A 241 5.11 -16.89 28.11
N GLN A 242 6.02 -17.86 27.90
CA GLN A 242 6.96 -17.86 26.77
C GLN A 242 6.55 -18.88 25.70
N GLY A 243 6.39 -18.37 24.47
CA GLY A 243 6.12 -19.17 23.27
C GLY A 243 7.40 -19.64 22.59
N LYS A 244 7.28 -20.53 21.60
CA LYS A 244 8.38 -20.83 20.68
C LYS A 244 8.51 -19.71 19.65
N TRP A 245 9.73 -19.40 19.24
CA TRP A 245 10.03 -18.32 18.29
C TRP A 245 9.36 -18.54 16.93
N LEU A 246 8.91 -17.46 16.30
CA LEU A 246 8.29 -17.45 14.97
C LEU A 246 9.05 -16.52 14.01
N LEU A 247 8.92 -15.20 14.14
CA LEU A 247 9.69 -14.23 13.37
C LEU A 247 10.69 -13.48 14.25
N TYR A 248 11.98 -13.67 13.95
CA TYR A 248 13.08 -13.06 14.68
C TYR A 248 13.59 -11.79 13.98
N MET A 249 13.45 -10.62 14.60
CA MET A 249 13.97 -9.36 14.04
C MET A 249 15.49 -9.24 14.16
N GLU A 250 16.16 -9.01 13.04
CA GLU A 250 17.62 -8.92 12.99
C GLU A 250 18.16 -7.50 13.26
N GLU A 251 17.41 -6.51 12.78
CA GLU A 251 17.80 -5.10 12.72
C GLU A 251 16.58 -4.24 13.03
N LYS A 252 16.84 -2.98 13.44
CA LYS A 252 15.77 -2.02 13.68
C LYS A 252 15.07 -1.73 12.34
N PRO A 253 13.72 -1.69 12.29
CA PRO A 253 12.99 -1.33 11.09
C PRO A 253 13.43 0.01 10.53
N PHE A 254 13.51 0.08 9.21
CA PHE A 254 13.96 1.26 8.47
C PHE A 254 12.78 1.90 7.73
N VAL A 255 12.70 3.23 7.73
CA VAL A 255 11.71 4.00 6.97
C VAL A 255 12.40 4.56 5.72
N ASP A 256 11.98 4.11 4.55
CA ASP A 256 12.39 4.62 3.25
C ASP A 256 11.61 5.92 2.97
N GLY A 257 12.13 7.02 3.51
CA GLY A 257 11.50 8.33 3.57
C GLY A 257 11.96 9.13 4.79
N ASP A 258 11.27 10.23 5.10
CA ASP A 258 11.52 10.97 6.33
C ASP A 258 10.73 10.35 7.49
N GLY A 259 11.41 9.64 8.38
CA GLY A 259 10.75 8.97 9.50
C GLY A 259 11.67 8.14 10.37
N GLU A 260 11.12 7.57 11.43
CA GLU A 260 11.82 6.65 12.32
C GLU A 260 10.87 5.71 13.06
N CYS A 261 11.36 4.55 13.48
CA CYS A 261 10.61 3.61 14.32
C CYS A 261 11.06 3.66 15.78
N LEU A 262 10.10 3.64 16.69
CA LEU A 262 10.26 3.60 18.15
C LEU A 262 9.88 2.21 18.65
N MET A 263 10.81 1.56 19.33
CA MET A 263 10.71 0.17 19.80
C MET A 263 11.20 0.06 21.25
N ASP A 264 10.68 -0.91 21.98
CA ASP A 264 11.12 -1.20 23.35
C ASP A 264 12.46 -1.95 23.35
N PRO A 265 13.29 -1.76 24.40
CA PRO A 265 14.55 -2.47 24.52
C PRO A 265 14.33 -3.99 24.58
N GLY A 266 15.09 -4.74 23.79
CA GLY A 266 14.99 -6.20 23.76
C GLY A 266 13.99 -6.78 22.75
N GLN A 267 13.34 -5.96 21.92
CA GLN A 267 12.49 -6.45 20.80
C GLN A 267 13.30 -6.84 19.55
N VAL A 268 14.47 -6.23 19.35
CA VAL A 268 15.34 -6.44 18.19
C VAL A 268 16.60 -7.17 18.59
N ASN A 269 16.93 -8.24 17.86
CA ASN A 269 18.14 -9.04 18.02
C ASN A 269 18.51 -9.34 19.49
N ASN A 270 17.52 -9.76 20.29
CA ASN A 270 17.67 -9.97 21.73
C ASN A 270 18.70 -11.05 22.09
N LEU A 271 18.89 -12.05 21.23
CA LEU A 271 19.92 -13.10 21.35
C LEU A 271 21.32 -12.60 20.97
N LYS A 272 21.46 -11.34 20.54
CA LYS A 272 22.73 -10.69 20.16
C LYS A 272 23.53 -11.50 19.13
N LEU A 273 22.82 -12.14 18.21
CA LEU A 273 23.40 -12.97 17.17
C LEU A 273 24.15 -12.11 16.15
N LYS A 274 25.31 -12.60 15.72
CA LYS A 274 26.18 -11.94 14.75
C LYS A 274 25.94 -12.51 13.35
N ARG A 275 26.24 -11.70 12.33
CA ARG A 275 26.36 -12.21 10.96
C ARG A 275 27.61 -13.09 10.86
N ARG A 276 27.53 -14.18 10.11
CA ARG A 276 28.69 -15.03 9.81
C ARG A 276 29.69 -14.25 8.95
N PRO A 277 30.98 -14.19 9.33
CA PRO A 277 32.00 -13.52 8.52
C PRO A 277 32.09 -14.17 7.12
N GLY A 278 32.02 -13.37 6.06
CA GLY A 278 32.14 -13.84 4.67
C GLY A 278 30.88 -14.40 4.03
N ALA A 279 29.73 -14.43 4.74
CA ALA A 279 28.46 -14.77 4.13
C ALA A 279 27.94 -13.59 3.29
N VAL A 280 27.74 -13.81 1.99
CA VAL A 280 27.08 -12.87 1.08
C VAL A 280 25.58 -13.20 1.10
N GLU A 281 24.79 -12.42 1.82
CA GLU A 281 23.32 -12.52 1.80
C GLU A 281 22.80 -11.83 0.53
N THR A 282 21.88 -12.47 -0.19
CA THR A 282 21.24 -11.86 -1.36
C THR A 282 20.31 -10.73 -0.88
N PRO A 283 20.42 -9.50 -1.45
CA PRO A 283 19.52 -8.41 -1.08
C PRO A 283 18.08 -8.75 -1.48
N LEU A 284 17.20 -8.97 -0.49
CA LEU A 284 15.76 -9.21 -0.72
C LEU A 284 15.07 -8.03 -1.42
N GLU A 285 15.69 -6.85 -1.45
CA GLU A 285 15.16 -5.68 -2.16
C GLU A 285 15.08 -5.86 -3.69
N HIS A 286 15.80 -6.82 -4.29
CA HIS A 286 15.94 -6.98 -5.74
C HIS A 286 15.41 -8.30 -6.32
N LEU A 287 14.60 -9.06 -5.57
CA LEU A 287 13.97 -10.28 -6.11
C LEU A 287 12.85 -9.91 -7.10
N ILE A 288 13.26 -9.46 -8.29
CA ILE A 288 12.51 -9.64 -9.53
C ILE A 288 12.60 -11.14 -9.82
N LEU A 289 11.46 -11.79 -10.09
CA LEU A 289 11.41 -13.19 -10.52
C LEU A 289 12.31 -13.38 -11.75
N GLN A 290 13.54 -13.86 -11.52
CA GLN A 290 14.38 -14.42 -12.56
C GLN A 290 14.39 -15.93 -12.35
N ASP A 291 13.62 -16.61 -13.21
CA ASP A 291 13.78 -18.02 -13.50
C ASP A 291 15.22 -18.27 -13.97
N SER A 292 16.04 -18.88 -13.11
CA SER A 292 17.13 -19.74 -13.57
C SER A 292 17.57 -20.72 -12.48
N PRO A 293 18.02 -21.92 -12.89
CA PRO A 293 18.13 -23.08 -12.00
C PRO A 293 19.39 -23.00 -11.15
N ALA A 294 19.27 -23.38 -9.88
CA ALA A 294 20.42 -23.57 -9.01
C ALA A 294 21.33 -24.70 -9.53
N PRO A 295 22.67 -24.58 -9.42
CA PRO A 295 23.58 -25.65 -9.75
C PRO A 295 23.61 -26.74 -8.66
N LEU A 296 23.61 -28.00 -9.10
CA LEU A 296 23.87 -29.19 -8.28
C LEU A 296 25.28 -29.12 -7.68
N ILE A 297 25.40 -29.32 -6.37
CA ILE A 297 26.66 -29.59 -5.67
C ILE A 297 26.69 -31.06 -5.25
N ASP A 298 27.80 -31.72 -5.59
CA ASP A 298 28.08 -33.15 -5.42
C ASP A 298 28.08 -33.62 -3.96
N PHE A 299 27.45 -34.78 -3.73
CA PHE A 299 27.48 -35.52 -2.47
C PHE A 299 28.80 -36.29 -2.29
N VAL A 300 29.44 -36.12 -1.13
CA VAL A 300 30.51 -37.01 -0.64
C VAL A 300 29.87 -38.11 0.21
N ASN A 301 30.10 -39.37 -0.17
CA ASN A 301 29.62 -40.56 0.54
C ASN A 301 30.34 -40.75 1.89
N ALA A 302 29.59 -40.99 2.95
CA ALA A 302 30.10 -41.63 4.18
C ALA A 302 29.20 -42.82 4.54
N THR A 303 29.80 -44.01 4.54
CA THR A 303 29.21 -45.31 4.86
C THR A 303 29.10 -45.55 6.37
N GLU A 304 27.92 -46.03 6.77
CA GLU A 304 27.55 -47.01 7.82
C GLU A 304 28.24 -47.02 9.20
N SER A 305 27.42 -47.06 10.27
CA SER A 305 27.28 -48.25 11.15
C SER A 305 26.23 -48.04 12.26
N GLY A 306 25.42 -49.09 12.53
CA GLY A 306 24.55 -49.45 13.68
C GLY A 306 24.23 -48.49 14.84
N ASP A 307 23.17 -48.64 15.62
CA ASP A 307 22.39 -49.84 15.97
C ASP A 307 21.02 -49.39 16.54
N SER A 308 20.02 -50.24 16.36
CA SER A 308 18.68 -50.15 16.93
C SER A 308 18.70 -50.19 18.47
N SER A 309 18.11 -49.18 19.12
CA SER A 309 17.50 -49.40 20.44
C SER A 309 16.27 -48.54 20.63
N LEU A 310 15.13 -49.22 20.64
CA LEU A 310 13.84 -48.72 21.05
C LEU A 310 13.92 -48.25 22.51
N ASN A 311 13.92 -46.94 22.73
CA ASN A 311 13.62 -46.37 24.04
C ASN A 311 12.41 -45.44 23.91
N LYS A 312 11.25 -46.02 24.22
CA LYS A 312 9.96 -45.36 24.44
C LYS A 312 10.10 -44.39 25.62
N ARG A 313 10.69 -43.23 25.37
CA ARG A 313 10.84 -42.16 26.37
C ARG A 313 9.50 -41.48 26.59
N ARG A 314 8.94 -41.78 27.76
CA ARG A 314 8.12 -40.94 28.65
C ARG A 314 7.59 -39.65 27.99
N ARG A 315 6.30 -39.72 27.65
CA ARG A 315 5.39 -38.64 27.25
C ARG A 315 5.67 -37.40 28.12
N ARG A 316 6.43 -36.44 27.58
CA ARG A 316 6.53 -35.07 28.09
C ARG A 316 5.25 -34.35 27.69
N ASP A 317 4.85 -33.41 28.54
CA ASP A 317 3.65 -32.58 28.40
C ASP A 317 3.47 -32.14 26.95
N LEU A 318 2.37 -32.53 26.31
CA LEU A 318 2.06 -32.02 24.96
C LEU A 318 1.83 -30.52 25.13
N GLU A 319 2.79 -29.71 24.67
CA GLU A 319 2.53 -28.30 24.45
C GLU A 319 1.36 -28.20 23.47
N GLU A 320 0.34 -27.41 23.83
CA GLU A 320 -0.81 -27.22 22.97
C GLU A 320 -0.39 -26.28 21.83
N VAL A 321 -0.06 -26.89 20.70
CA VAL A 321 0.30 -26.22 19.46
C VAL A 321 -0.96 -25.72 18.75
N VAL A 322 -0.89 -24.53 18.13
CA VAL A 322 -1.97 -23.99 17.27
C VAL A 322 -2.38 -25.03 16.22
N ARG A 323 -3.66 -25.40 16.20
CA ARG A 323 -4.16 -26.46 15.31
C ARG A 323 -4.34 -25.96 13.88
N ALA A 324 -4.10 -26.84 12.91
CA ALA A 324 -4.35 -26.55 11.51
C ALA A 324 -5.86 -26.58 11.21
N GLU A 325 -6.32 -25.56 10.48
CA GLU A 325 -7.68 -25.48 9.97
C GLU A 325 -7.76 -26.15 8.60
N ALA A 326 -8.80 -26.94 8.34
CA ALA A 326 -9.02 -27.56 7.03
C ALA A 326 -9.77 -26.58 6.11
N ILE A 327 -9.06 -26.05 5.11
CA ILE A 327 -9.59 -25.10 4.13
C ILE A 327 -9.76 -25.81 2.79
N VAL A 328 -10.94 -25.71 2.17
CA VAL A 328 -11.18 -26.25 0.82
C VAL A 328 -10.80 -25.19 -0.19
N ASP A 329 -9.74 -25.43 -0.96
CA ASP A 329 -9.33 -24.52 -2.02
C ASP A 329 -10.29 -24.57 -3.22
N LYS A 330 -10.20 -23.58 -4.12
CA LYS A 330 -11.08 -23.44 -5.31
C LYS A 330 -11.10 -24.71 -6.19
N ASP A 331 -10.05 -25.51 -6.11
CA ASP A 331 -9.88 -26.77 -6.85
C ASP A 331 -10.53 -27.98 -6.14
N GLY A 332 -11.27 -27.75 -5.04
CA GLY A 332 -11.92 -28.79 -4.25
C GLY A 332 -11.00 -29.63 -3.36
N THR A 333 -9.72 -29.26 -3.26
CA THR A 333 -8.73 -29.92 -2.40
C THR A 333 -8.76 -29.33 -0.99
N THR A 334 -8.93 -30.19 0.01
CA THR A 334 -8.82 -29.80 1.41
C THR A 334 -7.35 -29.68 1.79
N ARG A 335 -6.94 -28.51 2.28
CA ARG A 335 -5.59 -28.23 2.79
C ARG A 335 -5.63 -27.86 4.26
N HIS A 336 -4.70 -28.39 5.05
CA HIS A 336 -4.49 -28.07 6.46
C HIS A 336 -3.59 -26.85 6.58
N VAL A 337 -4.20 -25.70 6.86
CA VAL A 337 -3.52 -24.40 6.93
C VAL A 337 -3.46 -23.93 8.38
N VAL A 338 -2.26 -23.53 8.83
CA VAL A 338 -2.07 -22.87 10.12
C VAL A 338 -1.89 -21.38 9.88
N THR A 339 -2.70 -20.53 10.51
CA THR A 339 -2.56 -19.07 10.39
C THR A 339 -2.01 -18.50 11.69
N MET A 340 -0.84 -17.86 11.63
CA MET A 340 -0.21 -17.13 12.73
C MET A 340 -0.55 -15.64 12.62
N ASP A 341 -1.43 -15.17 13.51
CA ASP A 341 -2.00 -13.83 13.47
C ASP A 341 -2.24 -13.31 14.90
N CYS A 342 -1.87 -12.05 15.12
CA CYS A 342 -2.02 -11.35 16.39
C CYS A 342 -3.49 -11.15 16.80
N ASP A 343 -4.37 -10.84 15.84
CA ASP A 343 -5.78 -10.55 16.10
C ASP A 343 -6.57 -11.83 16.36
N LYS A 344 -6.16 -12.94 15.74
CA LYS A 344 -6.75 -14.27 16.00
C LYS A 344 -6.26 -14.91 17.31
N GLY A 345 -5.24 -14.33 17.95
CA GLY A 345 -4.62 -14.90 19.14
C GLY A 345 -3.87 -16.20 18.88
N THR A 346 -3.46 -16.46 17.63
CA THR A 346 -2.65 -17.64 17.27
C THR A 346 -1.15 -17.37 17.30
N ALA A 347 -0.76 -16.10 17.41
CA ALA A 347 0.62 -15.68 17.63
C ALA A 347 0.70 -14.66 18.76
N LYS A 348 1.80 -14.72 19.52
CA LYS A 348 2.19 -13.69 20.48
C LYS A 348 2.88 -12.57 19.74
N CYS A 349 2.42 -11.36 19.99
CA CYS A 349 2.87 -10.18 19.28
C CYS A 349 3.31 -9.07 20.23
N PHE A 350 4.36 -8.36 19.83
CA PHE A 350 4.66 -7.04 20.38
C PHE A 350 4.28 -5.96 19.38
N LYS A 351 4.05 -4.75 19.89
CA LYS A 351 3.73 -3.58 19.08
C LYS A 351 4.87 -2.60 19.11
N PHE A 352 5.07 -1.91 18.00
CA PHE A 352 5.99 -0.78 17.91
C PHE A 352 5.43 0.27 16.96
N ARG A 353 5.93 1.51 17.09
CA ARG A 353 5.41 2.67 16.35
C ARG A 353 6.45 3.13 15.33
N CYS A 354 6.03 3.42 14.11
CA CYS A 354 6.85 4.08 13.09
C CYS A 354 6.24 5.42 12.70
N ASN A 355 7.00 6.50 12.85
CA ASN A 355 6.58 7.85 12.54
C ASN A 355 7.07 8.20 11.13
N VAL A 356 6.15 8.63 10.27
CA VAL A 356 6.42 9.20 8.95
C VAL A 356 6.14 10.70 9.00
N ARG A 357 7.07 11.50 8.50
CA ARG A 357 7.02 12.96 8.52
C ARG A 357 6.80 13.51 7.11
N ASN A 358 6.01 14.58 7.05
CA ASN A 358 5.80 15.43 5.88
C ASN A 358 5.48 14.66 4.58
N LEU A 359 4.52 13.73 4.65
CA LEU A 359 4.08 12.93 3.51
C LEU A 359 3.26 13.81 2.54
N GLN A 360 3.84 14.15 1.39
CA GLN A 360 3.21 15.03 0.41
C GLN A 360 2.01 14.35 -0.28
N ARG A 361 1.21 15.16 -0.98
CA ARG A 361 0.17 14.65 -1.88
C ARG A 361 0.78 13.73 -2.92
N ARG A 362 0.15 12.56 -3.14
CA ARG A 362 0.57 11.51 -4.10
C ARG A 362 1.98 10.99 -3.85
N GLN A 363 2.44 11.03 -2.60
CA GLN A 363 3.71 10.47 -2.20
C GLN A 363 3.49 9.18 -1.40
N SER A 364 4.43 8.24 -1.49
CA SER A 364 4.52 7.10 -0.59
C SER A 364 5.80 7.10 0.24
N ALA A 365 5.72 6.44 1.40
CA ALA A 365 6.85 6.08 2.24
C ALA A 365 6.78 4.59 2.56
N VAL A 366 7.92 3.90 2.62
CA VAL A 366 7.94 2.43 2.82
C VAL A 366 8.69 2.07 4.09
N ILE A 367 8.02 1.38 5.00
CA ILE A 367 8.64 0.82 6.20
C ILE A 367 9.11 -0.60 5.89
N LYS A 368 10.39 -0.90 6.13
CA LYS A 368 11.03 -2.19 5.85
C LYS A 368 11.43 -2.86 7.16
N ILE A 369 10.91 -4.06 7.40
CA ILE A 369 11.16 -4.87 8.60
C ILE A 369 11.84 -6.17 8.18
N ARG A 370 13.14 -6.29 8.46
CA ARG A 370 13.93 -7.50 8.18
C ARG A 370 13.89 -8.45 9.37
N ALA A 371 13.54 -9.70 9.09
CA ALA A 371 13.48 -10.75 10.09
C ALA A 371 13.90 -12.09 9.49
N ARG A 372 14.02 -13.11 10.36
CA ARG A 372 14.19 -14.50 9.96
C ARG A 372 13.06 -15.35 10.49
N LEU A 373 12.61 -16.27 9.65
CA LEU A 373 11.67 -17.30 10.05
C LEU A 373 12.41 -18.33 10.91
N TRP A 374 11.87 -18.63 12.08
CA TRP A 374 12.46 -19.59 13.00
C TRP A 374 12.18 -21.03 12.56
N ASN A 375 13.08 -21.56 11.75
CA ASN A 375 12.93 -22.85 11.08
C ASN A 375 12.66 -24.00 12.05
N SER A 376 13.35 -24.03 13.19
CA SER A 376 13.26 -25.14 14.16
C SER A 376 11.87 -25.28 14.79
N THR A 377 11.15 -24.17 15.02
CA THR A 377 9.79 -24.20 15.58
C THR A 377 8.83 -24.79 14.55
N LEU A 378 8.92 -24.34 13.29
CA LEU A 378 8.06 -24.84 12.22
C LEU A 378 8.34 -26.30 11.89
N ALA A 379 9.62 -26.68 11.86
CA ALA A 379 10.04 -28.05 11.62
C ALA A 379 9.65 -29.03 12.75
N GLU A 380 9.55 -28.56 13.99
CA GLU A 380 9.14 -29.41 15.11
C GLU A 380 7.61 -29.58 15.17
N ASP A 381 6.88 -28.46 15.09
CA ASP A 381 5.46 -28.44 15.45
C ASP A 381 4.50 -28.46 14.26
N TYR A 382 4.95 -28.00 13.08
CA TYR A 382 4.07 -27.71 11.94
C TYR A 382 4.39 -28.52 10.68
N MET A 383 5.32 -29.48 10.71
CA MET A 383 5.66 -30.36 9.58
C MET A 383 4.51 -31.14 8.95
N LYS A 384 3.39 -31.30 9.66
CA LYS A 384 2.19 -31.99 9.17
C LYS A 384 1.17 -31.05 8.51
N ALA A 385 1.37 -29.75 8.61
CA ALA A 385 0.51 -28.76 7.96
C ALA A 385 0.96 -28.58 6.50
N ASP A 386 0.01 -28.38 5.59
CA ASP A 386 0.34 -28.16 4.17
C ASP A 386 1.05 -26.80 3.97
N ARG A 387 0.67 -25.80 4.75
CA ARG A 387 1.31 -24.47 4.80
C ARG A 387 1.03 -23.74 6.10
N VAL A 388 1.95 -22.88 6.50
CA VAL A 388 1.83 -21.96 7.63
C VAL A 388 1.83 -20.53 7.10
N VAL A 389 0.74 -19.79 7.34
CA VAL A 389 0.59 -18.40 6.90
C VAL A 389 0.91 -17.48 8.07
N ILE A 390 1.88 -16.58 7.91
CA ILE A 390 2.34 -15.68 8.98
C ILE A 390 2.01 -14.25 8.59
N ARG A 391 1.21 -13.57 9.42
CA ARG A 391 0.69 -12.23 9.13
C ARG A 391 1.13 -11.23 10.19
N SER A 392 1.82 -10.18 9.76
CA SER A 392 2.03 -8.99 10.59
C SER A 392 1.06 -7.90 10.16
N LYS A 393 0.52 -7.15 11.12
CA LYS A 393 -0.49 -6.11 10.88
C LYS A 393 0.10 -4.72 11.03
N ALA A 394 -0.26 -3.80 10.15
CA ALA A 394 -0.03 -2.38 10.33
C ALA A 394 -1.36 -1.64 10.44
N ARG A 395 -1.39 -0.61 11.29
CA ARG A 395 -2.50 0.32 11.43
C ARG A 395 -2.00 1.76 11.39
N ILE A 396 -2.61 2.58 10.55
CA ILE A 396 -2.41 4.03 10.48
C ILE A 396 -3.10 4.68 11.70
N GLU A 397 -2.39 5.61 12.34
CA GLU A 397 -2.85 6.45 13.43
C GLU A 397 -2.47 7.90 13.10
N LEU A 398 -3.45 8.71 12.71
CA LEU A 398 -3.29 10.14 12.49
C LEU A 398 -3.33 10.90 13.81
N ASP A 399 -2.56 11.99 13.89
CA ASP A 399 -2.61 12.90 15.04
C ASP A 399 -3.95 13.67 15.04
N PRO A 400 -4.78 13.54 16.10
CA PRO A 400 -6.06 14.24 16.20
C PRO A 400 -5.95 15.76 16.09
N PHE A 401 -4.82 16.36 16.48
CA PHE A 401 -4.62 17.82 16.41
C PHE A 401 -4.47 18.34 14.96
N LEU A 402 -4.25 17.46 13.98
CA LEU A 402 -4.12 17.86 12.58
C LEU A 402 -5.47 18.12 11.90
N GLU A 403 -6.58 17.71 12.51
CA GLU A 403 -7.95 17.81 11.97
C GLU A 403 -8.08 17.36 10.52
N ILE A 404 -7.37 16.28 10.17
CA ILE A 404 -7.41 15.69 8.84
C ILE A 404 -8.70 14.89 8.71
N ASN A 405 -9.51 15.25 7.72
CA ASN A 405 -10.71 14.51 7.37
C ASN A 405 -10.37 13.46 6.30
N GLN A 406 -10.56 12.18 6.65
CA GLN A 406 -10.42 11.04 5.76
C GLN A 406 -11.80 10.52 5.37
N SER A 407 -11.98 10.13 4.11
CA SER A 407 -13.26 9.58 3.66
C SER A 407 -13.35 8.06 3.83
N ASN A 408 -12.25 7.36 3.59
CA ASN A 408 -12.08 5.94 3.84
C ASN A 408 -11.12 5.74 5.02
N THR A 409 -11.46 4.81 5.90
CA THR A 409 -10.59 4.38 7.02
C THR A 409 -10.43 2.86 7.04
N VAL A 410 -10.98 2.16 6.03
CA VAL A 410 -10.88 0.70 5.92
C VAL A 410 -9.50 0.28 5.41
N ASP A 411 -8.88 1.12 4.60
CA ASP A 411 -7.53 1.00 4.05
C ASP A 411 -6.44 1.58 4.97
N ASP A 412 -6.81 2.01 6.17
CA ASP A 412 -5.86 2.36 7.25
C ASP A 412 -5.25 1.12 7.92
N ILE A 413 -5.71 -0.09 7.58
CA ILE A 413 -5.22 -1.35 8.13
C ILE A 413 -4.92 -2.31 7.00
N ASP A 414 -3.71 -2.88 7.01
CA ASP A 414 -3.36 -3.98 6.12
C ASP A 414 -2.34 -4.92 6.75
N TYR A 415 -2.13 -6.08 6.10
CA TYR A 415 -1.29 -7.17 6.58
C TYR A 415 -0.18 -7.46 5.59
N ALA A 416 1.04 -7.60 6.08
CA ALA A 416 2.12 -8.24 5.32
C ALA A 416 2.09 -9.74 5.64
N GLU A 417 2.03 -10.55 4.59
CA GLU A 417 1.88 -12.01 4.67
C GLU A 417 3.10 -12.71 4.08
N THR A 418 3.60 -13.73 4.78
CA THR A 418 4.58 -14.69 4.28
C THR A 418 4.01 -16.10 4.47
N ILE A 419 4.06 -16.93 3.42
CA ILE A 419 3.59 -18.30 3.43
C ILE A 419 4.79 -19.23 3.55
N ALA A 420 4.82 -20.05 4.58
CA ALA A 420 5.87 -21.02 4.83
C ALA A 420 5.38 -22.43 4.48
N TYR A 421 6.12 -23.14 3.64
CA TYR A 421 5.86 -24.53 3.24
C TYR A 421 6.87 -25.47 3.90
N PRO A 422 6.44 -26.64 4.38
CA PRO A 422 7.38 -27.66 4.81
C PRO A 422 8.25 -28.10 3.62
N ASP A 423 9.56 -28.12 3.82
CA ASP A 423 10.51 -28.73 2.90
C ASP A 423 10.44 -30.25 3.08
N HIS A 424 9.48 -30.85 2.39
CA HIS A 424 9.46 -32.29 2.24
C HIS A 424 10.61 -32.67 1.32
N LEU A 425 11.80 -32.87 1.88
CA LEU A 425 12.90 -33.56 1.23
C LEU A 425 12.40 -34.96 0.82
N ASP A 426 11.80 -35.06 -0.36
CA ASP A 426 11.30 -36.26 -1.03
C ASP A 426 10.95 -37.43 -0.09
N THR A 427 10.15 -37.20 0.95
CA THR A 427 9.36 -38.28 1.56
C THR A 427 8.18 -38.56 0.64
N GLY A 428 8.48 -38.99 -0.58
CA GLY A 428 7.76 -39.99 -1.36
C GLY A 428 6.24 -39.98 -1.38
N GLU A 429 5.55 -38.87 -1.12
CA GLU A 429 4.15 -38.70 -1.50
C GLU A 429 4.09 -38.06 -2.88
N SER A 430 4.91 -38.55 -3.83
CA SER A 430 4.43 -38.60 -5.19
C SER A 430 3.09 -39.33 -5.11
N LYS A 431 1.96 -38.63 -5.35
CA LYS A 431 0.65 -39.27 -5.53
C LYS A 431 0.89 -40.53 -6.34
N SER A 432 0.77 -41.68 -5.69
CA SER A 432 1.11 -42.96 -6.29
C SER A 432 0.26 -43.09 -7.54
N ILE A 433 0.89 -43.00 -8.71
CA ILE A 433 0.17 -43.08 -9.98
C ILE A 433 -0.53 -44.44 -9.94
N PRO A 434 -1.88 -44.49 -10.00
CA PRO A 434 -2.60 -45.74 -9.89
C PRO A 434 -2.04 -46.75 -10.90
N ILE A 435 -1.67 -47.93 -10.43
CA ILE A 435 -1.00 -48.97 -11.23
C ILE A 435 -1.82 -49.30 -12.50
N TRP A 436 -3.14 -49.14 -12.44
CA TRP A 436 -4.03 -49.30 -13.60
C TRP A 436 -3.71 -48.36 -14.76
N ILE A 437 -3.24 -47.12 -14.52
CA ILE A 437 -2.83 -46.18 -15.58
C ILE A 437 -1.58 -46.69 -16.30
N ILE A 438 -0.63 -47.29 -15.57
CA ILE A 438 0.57 -47.91 -16.15
C ILE A 438 0.16 -49.11 -17.00
N LEU A 439 -0.72 -49.98 -16.48
CA LEU A 439 -1.24 -51.13 -17.23
C LEU A 439 -2.01 -50.71 -18.48
N LEU A 440 -2.81 -49.64 -18.41
CA LEU A 440 -3.53 -49.09 -19.55
C LEU A 440 -2.57 -48.57 -20.62
N ALA A 441 -1.54 -47.82 -20.23
CA ALA A 441 -0.53 -47.30 -21.15
C ALA A 441 0.24 -48.42 -21.87
N VAL A 442 0.63 -49.47 -21.13
CA VAL A 442 1.29 -50.65 -21.72
C VAL A 442 0.36 -51.37 -22.70
N ALA A 443 -0.91 -51.56 -22.36
CA ALA A 443 -1.88 -52.21 -23.24
C ALA A 443 -2.09 -51.43 -24.55
N VAL A 444 -2.22 -50.11 -24.47
CA VAL A 444 -2.33 -49.24 -25.66
C VAL A 444 -1.06 -49.29 -26.50
N GLY A 445 0.12 -49.27 -25.87
CA GLY A 445 1.40 -49.37 -26.56
C GLY A 445 1.57 -50.69 -27.33
N VAL A 446 1.21 -51.82 -26.69
CA VAL A 446 1.25 -53.14 -27.34
C VAL A 446 0.24 -53.22 -28.49
N PHE A 447 -0.96 -52.68 -28.31
CA PHE A 447 -1.98 -52.66 -29.36
C PHE A 447 -1.52 -51.89 -30.60
N LEU A 448 -0.92 -50.70 -30.41
CA LEU A 448 -0.34 -49.92 -31.50
C LEU A 448 0.83 -50.66 -32.18
N LEU A 449 1.66 -51.35 -31.41
CA LEU A 449 2.77 -52.14 -31.94
C LEU A 449 2.27 -53.31 -32.81
N VAL A 450 1.20 -54.00 -32.41
CA VAL A 450 0.57 -55.06 -33.22
C VAL A 450 0.00 -54.50 -34.52
N ILE A 451 -0.67 -53.34 -34.48
CA ILE A 451 -1.18 -52.67 -35.68
C ILE A 451 -0.03 -52.29 -36.61
N LEU A 452 1.07 -51.76 -36.07
CA LEU A 452 2.24 -51.38 -36.84
C LEU A 452 2.89 -52.60 -37.51
N ILE A 453 3.04 -53.72 -36.79
CA ILE A 453 3.51 -54.99 -37.37
C ILE A 453 2.59 -55.45 -38.49
N PHE A 454 1.26 -55.36 -38.30
CA PHE A 454 0.29 -55.75 -39.32
C PHE A 454 0.38 -54.87 -40.58
N ILE A 455 0.55 -53.55 -40.41
CA ILE A 455 0.77 -52.62 -41.52
C ILE A 455 2.07 -52.95 -42.25
N LEU A 456 3.18 -53.13 -41.53
CA LEU A 456 4.48 -53.48 -42.11
C LEU A 456 4.45 -54.84 -42.82
N TRP A 457 3.70 -55.81 -42.29
CA TRP A 457 3.48 -57.11 -42.92
C TRP A 457 2.68 -56.97 -44.21
N ARG A 458 1.60 -56.18 -44.21
CA ARG A 458 0.76 -55.92 -45.39
C ARG A 458 1.48 -55.12 -46.46
N LEU A 459 2.40 -54.22 -46.07
CA LEU A 459 3.30 -53.49 -46.96
C LEU A 459 4.49 -54.34 -47.46
N GLY A 460 4.56 -55.63 -47.10
CA GLY A 460 5.51 -56.59 -47.66
C GLY A 460 6.92 -56.53 -47.08
N PHE A 461 7.15 -55.77 -46.00
CA PHE A 461 8.48 -55.54 -45.41
C PHE A 461 9.16 -56.82 -44.90
N PHE A 462 8.39 -57.82 -44.45
CA PHE A 462 8.93 -59.06 -43.87
C PHE A 462 9.16 -60.21 -44.87
N ARG A 463 8.99 -59.99 -46.18
CA ARG A 463 9.35 -61.00 -47.20
C ARG A 463 10.85 -60.95 -47.50
N ARG A 464 11.65 -61.76 -46.79
CA ARG A 464 13.05 -62.03 -47.17
C ARG A 464 13.14 -63.28 -48.02
N ASN A 465 13.66 -63.14 -49.24
CA ASN A 465 14.20 -64.23 -50.05
C ASN A 465 15.48 -64.75 -49.36
N ARG A 466 15.57 -66.05 -49.07
CA ARG A 466 16.82 -66.69 -48.63
C ARG A 466 17.47 -67.43 -49.82
N PRO A 467 18.80 -67.35 -50.03
CA PRO A 467 19.51 -68.28 -50.91
C PRO A 467 19.69 -69.66 -50.23
N ASP A 468 19.67 -70.73 -51.02
CA ASP A 468 19.75 -72.14 -50.58
C ASP A 468 21.08 -72.49 -49.87
N PRO A 469 21.05 -73.35 -48.83
CA PRO A 469 22.26 -73.94 -48.28
C PRO A 469 22.61 -75.24 -49.00
N THR A 470 23.67 -75.22 -49.81
CA THR A 470 24.31 -76.45 -50.31
C THR A 470 25.51 -76.83 -49.45
N MET A 471 25.37 -77.99 -48.79
CA MET A 471 26.35 -79.08 -48.65
C MET A 471 27.67 -78.91 -47.88
N SER A 472 27.90 -79.94 -47.04
CA SER A 472 29.17 -80.63 -46.74
C SER A 472 29.86 -80.30 -45.42
N GLY A 473 30.08 -81.33 -44.60
CA GLY A 473 31.02 -81.28 -43.49
C GLY A 473 30.84 -82.31 -42.37
N SER A 474 30.57 -83.58 -42.70
CA SER A 474 30.62 -84.70 -41.74
C SER A 474 32.06 -85.15 -41.46
N LEU A 475 32.25 -85.83 -40.32
CA LEU A 475 33.41 -86.65 -39.86
C LEU A 475 34.47 -85.86 -39.03
N MET A 476 34.95 -86.30 -37.86
CA MET A 476 35.12 -87.64 -37.33
C MET A 476 34.95 -87.72 -35.80
N LYS A 477 34.39 -88.86 -35.40
CA LYS A 477 34.39 -89.49 -34.08
C LYS A 477 35.81 -89.97 -33.74
N LYS A 478 36.43 -89.46 -32.67
CA LYS A 478 37.73 -89.95 -32.17
C LYS A 478 37.50 -90.86 -30.95
N LYS A 479 38.05 -92.08 -31.08
CA LYS A 479 37.98 -93.21 -30.16
C LYS A 479 39.06 -93.05 -29.08
N ASN A 480 38.74 -93.53 -27.87
CA ASN A 480 39.61 -93.61 -26.70
C ASN A 480 40.81 -94.56 -26.91
N ASP A 481 41.70 -94.55 -25.89
CA ASP A 481 42.87 -95.41 -25.59
C ASP A 481 44.20 -94.65 -25.86
N GLU A 482 45.22 -94.54 -25.00
CA GLU A 482 45.55 -95.14 -23.70
C GLU A 482 46.84 -94.45 -23.15
N TYR A 483 46.97 -94.42 -21.81
CA TYR A 483 48.14 -94.30 -20.91
C TYR A 483 49.50 -93.64 -21.28
N VAL A 484 49.89 -92.70 -20.41
CA VAL A 484 51.12 -92.64 -19.56
C VAL A 484 52.42 -93.27 -20.09
N SER A 485 53.40 -92.42 -20.43
CA SER A 485 54.72 -92.24 -19.79
C SER A 485 55.59 -91.30 -20.60
#